data_AF-A0A848XUJ4-F1
#
_entry.id   AF-A0A848XUJ4-F1
#
_cell.length_a   1.000
_cell.length_b   1.000
_cell.length_c   1.000
_cell.angle_alpha   90.00
_cell.angle_beta   90.00
_cell.angle_gamma   90.00
#
_symmetry.space_group_name_H-M   'P 1'
#
loop_
_entity.id
_entity.type
_entity.pdbx_description
1 polymer ?
#
loop_
_entity_poly.entity_id
_entity_poly.type
_entity_poly.pdbx_seq_one_letter_code
_entity_poly.pdbx_strand_id
1 'polypeptide(L)' 'MTLQPDRYELLTFDCYGTLIDWETGLADALDRVARAHGIEAEREHLLALFAQAEHPIQSG' A
#
# COMPACT_ATOMS: atom_id res chain seq x y z
N MET A 1 -16.86 14.60 22.13
CA MET A 1 -16.53 15.80 21.34
C MET A 1 -16.92 15.48 19.91
N THR A 2 -17.85 16.22 19.32
CA THR A 2 -18.43 15.87 18.00
C THR A 2 -17.97 16.89 16.97
N LEU A 3 -17.48 16.40 15.82
CA LEU A 3 -17.13 17.25 14.70
C LEU A 3 -18.41 17.80 14.04
N GLN A 4 -18.40 19.08 13.69
CA GLN A 4 -19.46 19.76 12.94
C GLN A 4 -18.92 20.02 11.53
N PRO A 5 -19.25 19.17 10.53
CA PRO A 5 -18.62 19.22 9.21
C PRO A 5 -18.82 20.54 8.46
N ASP A 6 -19.95 21.20 8.71
CA ASP A 6 -20.34 22.51 8.18
C ASP A 6 -19.45 23.67 8.68
N ARG A 7 -18.59 23.44 9.68
CA ARG A 7 -17.64 24.43 10.20
C ARG A 7 -16.29 24.43 9.50
N TYR A 8 -16.10 23.61 8.47
CA TYR A 8 -14.84 23.48 7.75
C TYR A 8 -15.05 23.72 6.25
N GLU A 9 -14.17 24.52 5.65
CA GLU A 9 -14.24 24.89 4.23
C GLU A 9 -13.33 24.01 3.36
N LEU A 10 -12.36 23.31 3.95
CA LEU A 10 -11.39 22.46 3.25
C LEU A 10 -11.14 21.17 4.02
N LEU A 11 -11.12 20.06 3.28
CA LEU A 11 -10.72 18.74 3.75
C LEU A 11 -9.54 18.26 2.91
N THR A 12 -8.45 17.91 3.59
CA THR A 12 -7.28 17.28 2.97
C THR A 12 -7.20 15.83 3.45
N PHE A 13 -7.06 14.91 2.52
CA PHE A 13 -6.90 13.51 2.81
C PHE A 13 -5.52 13.04 2.38
N ASP A 14 -4.96 12.16 3.20
CA ASP A 14 -3.92 11.26 2.72
C ASP A 14 -4.52 10.30 1.66
N CYS A 15 -3.69 9.73 0.79
CA CYS A 15 -4.14 8.95 -0.36
C CYS A 15 -4.06 7.43 -0.10
N TYR A 16 -2.87 6.90 0.16
CA TYR A 16 -2.63 5.46 0.25
C TYR A 16 -2.94 4.95 1.66
N GLY A 17 -3.94 4.07 1.78
CA GLY A 17 -4.41 3.55 3.06
C GLY A 17 -5.55 4.37 3.66
N THR A 18 -5.78 5.60 3.15
CA THR A 18 -6.94 6.42 3.49
C THR A 18 -8.01 6.38 2.39
N LEU A 19 -7.64 6.61 1.13
CA LEU A 19 -8.56 6.60 -0.02
C LEU A 19 -8.38 5.36 -0.91
N ILE A 20 -7.15 4.87 -1.04
CA ILE A 20 -6.80 3.75 -1.92
C ILE A 20 -6.30 2.57 -1.08
N ASP A 21 -6.88 1.39 -1.27
CA ASP A 21 -6.32 0.12 -0.80
C ASP A 21 -5.11 -0.27 -1.67
N TRP A 22 -3.98 0.33 -1.33
CA TRP A 22 -2.71 0.11 -2.04
C TRP A 22 -2.09 -1.24 -1.69
N GLU A 23 -2.30 -1.75 -0.48
CA GLU A 23 -1.74 -3.03 -0.02
C GLU A 23 -2.28 -4.16 -0.89
N THR A 24 -3.60 -4.15 -1.16
CA THR A 24 -4.19 -5.14 -2.04
C THR A 24 -3.72 -5.03 -3.48
N GLY A 25 -3.70 -3.81 -4.02
CA GLY A 25 -3.23 -3.59 -5.38
C GLY A 25 -1.77 -4.02 -5.59
N LEU A 26 -0.90 -3.73 -4.62
CA LEU A 26 0.51 -4.08 -4.68
C LEU A 26 0.71 -5.60 -4.57
N ALA A 27 0.07 -6.23 -3.58
CA ALA A 27 0.14 -7.67 -3.39
C ALA A 27 -0.28 -8.45 -4.65
N ASP A 28 -1.40 -8.07 -5.28
CA ASP A 28 -1.89 -8.73 -6.49
C ASP A 28 -0.93 -8.52 -7.67
N ALA A 29 -0.29 -7.36 -7.74
CA ALA A 29 0.73 -7.09 -8.76
C ALA A 29 1.98 -7.96 -8.55
N LEU A 30 2.45 -8.09 -7.31
CA LEU A 30 3.59 -8.93 -6.96
C LEU A 30 3.28 -10.42 -7.22
N ASP A 31 2.09 -10.90 -6.86
CA ASP A 31 1.66 -12.29 -7.12
C ASP A 31 1.65 -12.59 -8.62
N ARG A 32 1.12 -11.67 -9.46
CA ARG A 32 1.16 -11.83 -10.93
C ARG A 32 2.59 -11.99 -11.45
N VAL A 33 3.53 -11.21 -10.94
CA VAL A 33 4.94 -11.32 -11.33
C VAL A 33 5.54 -12.64 -10.83
N ALA A 34 5.34 -12.99 -9.56
CA ALA A 34 5.85 -14.23 -8.98
C ALA A 34 5.39 -15.47 -9.76
N ARG A 35 4.08 -15.55 -10.06
CA ARG A 35 3.49 -16.65 -10.85
C ARG A 35 4.04 -16.72 -12.27
N ALA A 36 4.28 -15.58 -12.91
CA ALA A 36 4.90 -15.54 -14.25
C ALA A 36 6.31 -16.15 -14.25
N HIS A 37 6.99 -16.16 -13.10
CA HIS A 37 8.29 -16.80 -12.90
C HIS A 37 8.22 -18.19 -12.24
N GLY A 38 7.02 -18.76 -12.08
CA GLY A 38 6.83 -20.07 -11.45
C GLY A 38 7.09 -20.09 -9.95
N ILE A 39 7.02 -18.94 -9.28
CA ILE A 39 7.22 -18.79 -7.84
C ILE A 39 5.86 -18.76 -7.17
N GLU A 40 5.63 -19.67 -6.22
CA GLU A 40 4.50 -19.64 -5.30
C GLU A 40 4.95 -19.01 -3.98
N ALA A 41 4.29 -17.94 -3.57
CA ALA A 41 4.60 -17.22 -2.33
C ALA A 41 3.31 -16.68 -1.72
N GLU A 42 3.28 -16.61 -0.38
CA GLU A 42 2.17 -15.98 0.32
C GLU A 42 2.21 -14.46 0.18
N ARG A 43 1.02 -13.85 0.20
CA ARG A 43 0.84 -12.40 0.05
C ARG A 43 1.70 -11.59 1.02
N GLU A 44 1.67 -11.97 2.30
CA GLU A 44 2.39 -11.30 3.36
C GLU A 44 3.91 -11.40 3.16
N HIS A 45 4.38 -12.54 2.66
CA HIS A 45 5.79 -12.72 2.31
C HIS A 45 6.23 -11.79 1.17
N LEU A 46 5.42 -11.67 0.12
CA LEU A 46 5.69 -10.76 -1.01
C LEU A 46 5.75 -9.29 -0.55
N LEU A 47 4.81 -8.87 0.31
CA LEU A 47 4.79 -7.51 0.86
C LEU A 47 6.00 -7.25 1.78
N ALA A 48 6.40 -8.22 2.60
CA ALA A 48 7.58 -8.10 3.44
C ALA A 48 8.87 -7.95 2.62
N LEU A 49 9.00 -8.73 1.53
CA LEU A 49 10.13 -8.62 0.60
C LEU A 49 10.16 -7.25 -0.09
N PHE A 50 9.00 -6.75 -0.52
CA PHE A 50 8.90 -5.41 -1.10
C PHE A 50 9.35 -4.33 -0.11
N ALA A 51 8.86 -4.36 1.14
CA ALA A 51 9.25 -3.40 2.17
C ALA A 51 10.77 -3.43 2.46
N GLN A 52 11.39 -4.62 2.48
CA GLN A 52 12.84 -4.77 2.62
C GLN A 52 13.60 -4.17 1.43
N ALA A 53 13.09 -4.35 0.21
CA ALA A 53 13.72 -3.82 -1.01
C ALA A 53 13.57 -2.30 -1.17
N GLU A 54 12.49 -1.70 -0.66
CA GLU A 54 12.28 -0.25 -0.71
C GLU A 54 13.10 0.53 0.32
N HIS A 55 13.40 -0.07 1.47
CA HIS A 55 14.09 0.61 2.57
C HIS A 55 15.40 1.31 2.16
N PRO A 56 16.28 0.72 1.32
CA PRO A 56 17.49 1.38 0.83
C PRO A 56 17.24 2.49 -0.21
N ILE A 57 16.11 2.43 -0.92
CA ILE A 57 15.75 3.39 -1.99
C ILE A 57 15.20 4.67 -1.37
N GLN A 58 14.43 4.56 -0.29
CA GLN A 58 13.80 5.68 0.38
C GLN A 58 14.71 6.37 1.42
N SER A 59 15.81 5.74 1.81
CA SER A 59 16.69 6.26 2.87
C SER A 59 17.59 7.43 2.46
N GLY A 60 17.66 7.79 1.18
CA GLY A 60 18.41 8.96 0.68
C GLY A 60 19.92 8.74 0.60
#